data_AF-A0A0A9CEW8-F1
#
_entry.id   AF-A0A0A9CEW8-F1
#
_cell.length_a   1.000
_cell.length_b   1.000
_cell.length_c   1.000
_cell.angle_alpha   90.00
_cell.angle_beta   90.00
_cell.angle_gamma   90.00
#
_symmetry.space_group_name_H-M   'P 1'
#
loop_
_entity.id
_entity.type
_entity.pdbx_description
1 polymer ?
#
loop_
_entity_poly.entity_id
_entity_poly.type
_entity_poly.pdbx_seq_one_letter_code
_entity_poly.pdbx_strand_id
1 'polypeptide(L)'
;MIQAARVVHMDKLELYFAGDDDTGPFSARNELESLNLLFKITNKLLLTSNVVAKEVLQMLQDEIVARLRSVGRTADVKMVVQTQNHDTEDSLLKWGEHHGVKSKLQIAFPCIKGFQ
;
A
#
# COMPACT_ATOMS: atom_id res chain seq x y z
N MET A 1 0.50 4.97 17.78
CA MET A 1 -0.42 5.78 16.94
C MET A 1 -0.56 5.24 15.53
N ILE A 2 0.55 5.05 14.79
CA ILE A 2 0.47 4.58 13.39
C ILE A 2 -0.17 3.19 13.25
N GLN A 3 0.13 2.24 14.12
CA GLN A 3 -0.48 0.90 14.09
C GLN A 3 -2.00 0.97 14.24
N ALA A 4 -2.51 1.75 15.21
CA ALA A 4 -3.95 1.95 15.37
C ALA A 4 -4.58 2.61 14.14
N ALA A 5 -3.93 3.60 13.53
CA ALA A 5 -4.40 4.22 12.30
C ALA A 5 -4.41 3.24 11.11
N ARG A 6 -3.47 2.29 11.06
CA ARG A 6 -3.44 1.20 10.06
C ARG A 6 -4.61 0.27 10.24
N VAL A 7 -4.87 -0.18 11.47
CA VAL A 7 -6.02 -1.04 11.79
C VAL A 7 -7.35 -0.38 11.43
N VAL A 8 -7.53 0.90 11.75
CA VAL A 8 -8.75 1.67 11.40
C VAL A 8 -9.01 1.69 9.90
N HIS A 9 -7.96 1.72 9.09
CA HIS A 9 -8.04 1.80 7.65
C HIS A 9 -7.84 0.44 6.96
N MET A 10 -7.97 -0.70 7.64
CA MET A 10 -7.91 -2.01 6.97
C MET A 10 -9.18 -2.28 6.18
N ASP A 11 -9.01 -2.79 4.96
CA ASP A 11 -10.11 -3.39 4.20
C ASP A 11 -10.32 -4.87 4.58
N LYS A 12 -11.37 -5.48 4.02
CA LYS A 12 -11.75 -6.87 4.35
C LYS A 12 -10.65 -7.88 4.04
N LEU A 13 -9.86 -7.67 2.98
CA LEU A 13 -8.80 -8.60 2.60
C LEU A 13 -7.61 -8.42 3.53
N GLU A 14 -7.23 -7.18 3.81
CA GLU A 14 -6.18 -6.86 4.78
C GLU A 14 -6.50 -7.46 6.16
N LEU A 15 -7.75 -7.36 6.61
CA LEU A 15 -8.22 -7.99 7.86
C LEU A 15 -8.17 -9.52 7.85
N TYR A 16 -8.42 -10.14 6.70
CA TYR A 16 -8.40 -11.60 6.57
C TYR A 16 -6.98 -12.16 6.52
N PHE A 17 -6.05 -11.43 5.91
CA PHE A 17 -4.68 -11.89 5.65
C PHE A 17 -3.62 -11.34 6.60
N ALA A 18 -3.91 -10.33 7.42
CA ALA A 18 -2.98 -9.83 8.43
C ALA A 18 -2.70 -10.92 9.47
N GLY A 19 -1.42 -11.21 9.71
CA GLY A 19 -1.00 -12.08 10.80
C GLY A 19 -1.05 -11.36 12.15
N ASP A 20 -1.12 -12.12 13.24
CA ASP A 20 -1.20 -11.58 14.61
C ASP A 20 0.00 -10.67 14.97
N ASP A 21 1.17 -10.93 14.38
CA ASP A 21 2.41 -10.16 14.59
C ASP A 21 2.64 -9.08 13.52
N ASP A 22 1.74 -8.95 12.53
CA ASP A 22 1.91 -7.98 11.45
C ASP A 22 1.42 -6.59 11.87
N THR A 23 2.32 -5.61 11.78
CA THR A 23 2.04 -4.22 12.15
C THR A 23 1.91 -3.30 10.94
N GLY A 24 1.92 -3.91 9.75
CA GLY A 24 1.81 -3.24 8.47
C GLY A 24 3.07 -2.44 8.08
N PRO A 25 2.99 -1.66 6.99
CA PRO A 25 1.77 -1.34 6.24
C PRO A 25 1.20 -2.54 5.49
N PHE A 26 -0.12 -2.73 5.56
CA PHE A 26 -0.81 -3.87 4.92
C PHE A 26 -0.98 -3.68 3.40
N SER A 27 -1.04 -2.42 2.95
CA SER A 27 -0.96 -2.02 1.55
C SER A 27 -0.51 -0.58 1.40
N ALA A 28 -0.19 -0.16 0.17
CA ALA A 28 0.12 1.24 -0.13
C ALA A 28 -1.08 2.18 0.16
N ARG A 29 -2.31 1.73 -0.11
CA ARG A 29 -3.54 2.47 0.21
C ARG A 29 -3.68 2.63 1.72
N ASN A 30 -3.55 1.53 2.47
CA ASN A 30 -3.64 1.53 3.92
C ASN A 30 -2.63 2.52 4.52
N GLU A 31 -1.36 2.46 4.11
CA GLU A 31 -0.34 3.37 4.61
C GLU A 31 -0.67 4.84 4.30
N LEU A 32 -1.12 5.13 3.08
CA LEU A 32 -1.48 6.48 2.67
C LEU A 32 -2.64 7.04 3.51
N GLU A 33 -3.71 6.26 3.69
CA GLU A 33 -4.88 6.69 4.46
C GLU A 33 -4.55 6.85 5.94
N SER A 34 -3.79 5.93 6.53
CA SER A 34 -3.37 6.01 7.93
C SER A 34 -2.48 7.21 8.20
N LEU A 35 -1.52 7.50 7.32
CA LEU A 35 -0.68 8.69 7.44
C LEU A 35 -1.50 9.97 7.25
N ASN A 36 -2.46 9.99 6.32
CA ASN A 36 -3.36 11.13 6.12
C ASN A 36 -4.26 11.39 7.34
N LEU A 37 -4.75 10.33 8.00
CA LEU A 37 -5.49 10.45 9.26
C LEU A 37 -4.61 11.09 10.35
N LEU A 38 -3.40 10.59 10.54
CA LEU A 38 -2.47 11.16 11.53
C LEU A 38 -2.08 12.60 11.19
N PHE A 39 -1.90 12.93 9.92
CA PHE A 39 -1.62 14.30 9.49
C PHE A 39 -2.75 15.26 9.89
N LYS A 40 -4.01 14.89 9.63
CA LYS A 40 -5.18 15.68 10.02
C LYS A 40 -5.28 15.87 11.54
N ILE A 41 -5.06 14.80 12.31
CA ILE A 41 -5.07 14.87 13.77
C ILE A 41 -3.95 15.78 14.28
N THR A 42 -2.73 15.60 13.78
CA THR A 42 -1.56 16.39 14.18
C THR A 42 -1.75 17.87 13.86
N ASN A 43 -2.31 18.19 12.68
CA ASN A 43 -2.63 19.58 12.31
C ASN A 43 -3.66 20.21 13.24
N LYS A 44 -4.71 19.46 13.61
CA LYS A 44 -5.71 19.94 14.56
C LYS A 44 -5.09 20.20 15.93
N LEU A 45 -4.21 19.32 16.40
CA LEU A 45 -3.50 19.48 17.67
C LEU A 45 -2.54 20.68 17.63
N LEU A 46 -1.83 20.89 16.52
CA LEU A 46 -0.93 22.04 16.33
C LEU A 46 -1.66 23.37 16.51
N LEU A 47 -2.87 23.50 15.95
CA LEU A 47 -3.69 24.71 16.06
C LEU A 47 -4.07 25.05 17.50
N THR A 48 -4.21 24.04 18.37
CA THR A 48 -4.64 24.21 19.77
C THR A 48 -3.50 24.08 20.78
N SER A 49 -2.27 23.85 20.30
CA SER A 49 -1.11 23.54 21.17
C SER A 49 -0.49 24.78 21.80
N ASN A 50 0.07 24.60 23.00
CA ASN A 50 0.94 25.59 23.62
C ASN A 50 2.35 25.56 22.99
N VAL A 51 3.17 26.58 23.27
CA VAL A 51 4.50 26.76 22.65
C VAL A 51 5.39 25.53 22.82
N VAL A 52 5.38 24.89 23.99
CA VAL A 52 6.21 23.71 24.30
C VAL A 52 5.77 22.49 23.50
N ALA A 53 4.47 22.22 23.42
CA ALA A 53 3.95 21.08 22.66
C ALA A 53 4.06 21.29 21.14
N LYS A 54 4.09 22.56 20.69
CA LYS A 54 4.11 22.92 19.27
C LYS A 54 5.36 22.42 18.55
N GLU A 55 6.53 22.51 19.17
CA GLU A 55 7.79 22.00 18.58
C GLU A 55 7.74 20.49 18.34
N VAL A 56 7.28 19.72 19.34
CA VAL A 56 7.17 18.27 19.24
C VAL A 56 6.15 17.85 18.18
N LEU A 57 5.01 18.53 18.13
CA LEU A 57 3.98 18.27 17.14
C LEU A 57 4.43 18.66 15.72
N GLN A 58 5.27 19.69 15.58
CA GLN A 58 5.83 20.10 14.29
C GLN A 58 6.80 19.05 13.78
N MET A 59 7.72 18.55 14.63
CA MET A 59 8.61 17.45 14.26
C MET A 59 7.84 16.20 13.83
N LEU A 60 6.76 15.87 14.54
CA LEU A 60 5.89 14.75 14.17
C LEU A 60 5.21 14.99 12.81
N GLN A 61 4.69 16.19 12.56
CA GLN A 61 4.08 16.55 11.28
C GLN A 61 5.08 16.40 10.13
N ASP A 62 6.31 16.87 10.30
CA ASP A 62 7.35 16.82 9.28
C ASP A 62 7.71 15.37 8.92
N GLU A 63 7.83 14.49 9.92
CA GLU A 63 8.05 13.05 9.72
C GLU A 63 6.88 12.39 8.98
N ILE A 64 5.63 12.73 9.32
CA ILE A 64 4.44 12.22 8.62
C ILE A 64 4.47 12.67 7.14
N VAL A 65 4.80 13.93 6.88
CA VAL A 65 4.90 14.48 5.50
C VAL A 65 6.02 13.79 4.73
N ALA A 66 7.18 13.55 5.35
CA ALA A 66 8.28 12.82 4.73
C ALA A 66 7.86 11.40 4.32
N ARG A 67 7.14 10.69 5.19
CA ARG A 67 6.59 9.36 4.90
C ARG A 67 5.54 9.40 3.79
N LEU A 68 4.61 10.36 3.81
CA LEU A 68 3.61 10.52 2.74
C LEU A 68 4.28 10.69 1.37
N ARG A 69 5.31 11.53 1.27
CA ARG A 69 6.09 11.71 0.03
C ARG A 69 6.80 10.42 -0.38
N SER A 70 7.28 9.62 0.57
CA SER A 70 7.92 8.33 0.27
C SER A 70 6.93 7.32 -0.34
N VAL A 71 5.71 7.23 0.20
CA VAL A 71 4.66 6.34 -0.32
C VAL A 71 4.28 6.75 -1.75
N GLY A 72 4.12 8.05 -2.01
CA GLY A 72 3.88 8.57 -3.36
C GLY A 72 4.96 8.18 -4.36
N ARG A 73 6.24 8.34 -4.01
CA ARG A 73 7.36 7.95 -4.87
C ARG A 73 7.44 6.45 -5.13
N THR A 74 7.10 5.61 -4.15
CA THR A 74 7.08 4.15 -4.36
C THR A 74 5.98 3.71 -5.32
N ALA A 75 4.87 4.45 -5.42
CA ALA A 75 3.82 4.16 -6.40
C ALA A 75 4.32 4.36 -7.84
N ASP A 76 5.09 5.43 -8.09
CA ASP A 76 5.69 5.69 -9.40
C ASP A 76 6.68 4.60 -9.82
N VAL A 77 7.49 4.10 -8.87
CA VAL A 77 8.44 3.00 -9.12
C VAL A 77 7.71 1.67 -9.35
N LYS A 78 6.60 1.42 -8.65
CA LYS A 78 5.80 0.19 -8.84
C LYS A 78 4.98 0.23 -10.14
N MET A 79 4.74 1.42 -10.69
CA MET A 79 4.13 1.65 -12.00
C MET A 79 5.13 1.55 -13.16
N VAL A 80 6.43 1.45 -12.89
CA VAL A 80 7.37 0.87 -13.85
C VAL A 80 6.99 -0.60 -13.98
N VAL A 81 6.22 -0.88 -15.02
CA VAL A 81 5.78 -2.20 -15.46
C VAL A 81 6.84 -3.22 -15.08
N GLN A 82 6.57 -4.00 -14.03
CA GLN A 82 7.27 -5.24 -13.86
C GLN A 82 6.88 -6.06 -15.08
N THR A 83 7.73 -6.06 -16.09
CA THR A 83 7.83 -7.17 -17.04
C THR A 83 8.23 -8.38 -16.20
N GLN A 84 7.27 -8.93 -15.46
CA GLN A 84 7.48 -10.16 -14.71
C GLN A 84 7.83 -11.23 -15.73
N ASN A 85 8.84 -12.03 -15.39
CA ASN A 85 9.23 -13.14 -16.22
C ASN A 85 8.08 -14.17 -16.22
N HIS A 86 7.30 -14.20 -17.30
CA HIS A 86 6.10 -15.01 -17.45
C HIS A 86 6.38 -16.53 -17.55
N ASP A 87 7.65 -16.92 -17.58
CA ASP A 87 8.11 -18.32 -17.64
C ASP A 87 7.48 -19.18 -16.54
N THR A 88 7.34 -18.66 -15.33
CA THR A 88 6.75 -19.38 -14.19
C THR A 88 5.26 -19.60 -14.34
N GLU A 89 4.53 -18.62 -14.87
CA GLU A 89 3.08 -18.69 -15.07
C GLU A 89 2.75 -19.67 -16.21
N ASP A 90 3.51 -19.60 -17.30
CA ASP A 90 3.44 -20.55 -18.42
C ASP A 90 3.81 -21.98 -18.01
N SER A 91 4.80 -22.14 -17.13
CA SER A 91 5.20 -23.45 -16.61
C SER A 91 4.10 -24.08 -15.74
N LEU A 92 3.41 -23.28 -14.92
CA LEU A 92 2.28 -23.74 -14.12
C LEU A 92 1.07 -24.11 -14.99
N LEU A 93 0.82 -23.35 -16.05
CA LEU A 93 -0.25 -23.65 -17.00
C LEU A 93 0.01 -24.97 -17.73
N LYS A 94 1.23 -25.18 -18.23
CA LYS A 94 1.66 -26.45 -18.85
C LYS A 94 1.61 -27.63 -17.88
N TRP A 95 2.02 -27.43 -16.63
CA TRP A 95 1.91 -28.47 -15.61
C TRP A 95 0.45 -28.87 -15.36
N GLY A 96 -0.46 -27.89 -15.26
CA GLY A 96 -1.89 -28.12 -15.09
C GLY A 96 -2.51 -28.89 -16.26
N GLU A 97 -2.19 -28.50 -17.50
CA GLU A 97 -2.64 -29.19 -18.70
C GLU A 97 -2.16 -30.64 -18.75
N HIS A 98 -0.88 -30.88 -18.40
CA HIS A 98 -0.31 -32.23 -18.33
C HIS A 98 -1.03 -33.13 -17.32
N HIS A 99 -1.54 -32.55 -16.23
CA HIS A 99 -2.27 -33.28 -15.18
C HIS A 99 -3.79 -33.28 -15.40
N GLY A 100 -4.26 -32.92 -16.60
CA GLY A 100 -5.68 -33.00 -16.99
C GLY A 100 -6.55 -31.87 -16.42
N VAL A 101 -5.94 -30.84 -15.83
CA VAL A 101 -6.64 -29.65 -15.35
C VAL A 101 -7.00 -28.78 -16.55
N LYS A 102 -8.26 -28.83 -16.98
CA LYS A 102 -8.81 -27.90 -17.98
C LYS A 102 -9.14 -26.57 -17.30
N SER A 103 -8.17 -25.68 -17.18
CA SER A 103 -8.45 -24.33 -16.67
C SER A 103 -9.16 -23.50 -17.76
N LYS A 104 -10.27 -22.83 -17.40
CA LYS A 104 -10.87 -21.75 -18.23
C LYS A 104 -10.23 -20.39 -17.93
N LEU A 105 -9.10 -20.38 -17.22
CA LEU A 105 -8.49 -19.18 -16.70
C LEU A 105 -7.78 -18.44 -17.84
N GLN A 106 -8.53 -17.64 -18.59
CA GLN A 106 -7.95 -16.62 -19.46
C GLN A 106 -7.52 -15.47 -18.56
N ILE A 107 -6.22 -15.37 -18.29
CA ILE A 107 -5.65 -14.22 -17.61
C ILE A 107 -5.61 -13.10 -18.65
N ALA A 108 -6.69 -12.31 -18.67
CA ALA A 108 -6.82 -11.18 -19.57
C ALA A 108 -5.94 -10.03 -19.05
N PHE A 109 -4.87 -9.71 -19.79
CA PHE A 109 -4.08 -8.53 -19.52
C PHE A 109 -4.75 -7.27 -20.10
N PRO A 110 -4.81 -6.16 -19.35
CA PRO A 110 -5.10 -4.86 -19.93
C PRO A 110 -3.92 -4.42 -20.79
N CYS A 111 -4.02 -4.65 -22.10
CA CYS A 111 -3.09 -4.09 -23.08
C CYS A 111 -3.38 -2.58 -23.20
N ILE A 112 -2.65 -1.75 -22.46
CA ILE A 112 -2.57 -0.31 -22.80
C ILE A 112 -1.71 -0.23 -24.05
N LYS A 113 -2.34 -0.34 -25.22
CA LYS A 113 -1.70 0.02 -26.48
C LYS A 113 -1.35 1.51 -26.40
N GLY A 114 -0.05 1.79 -26.36
CA GLY A 114 0.46 3.14 -26.58
C GLY A 114 -0.02 3.65 -27.93
N PHE A 115 -0.67 4.81 -27.90
CA PHE A 115 -0.84 5.67 -29.08
C PHE A 115 0.56 6.05 -29.59
N GLN A 116 0.82 5.77 -30.85
CA GLN A 116 1.87 6.41 -31.64
C GLN A 116 1.22 7.05 -32.87
#